data_AF-A0A9P8JG31-F1
#
_entry.id   AF-A0A9P8JG31-F1
#
_cell.length_a   1.000
_cell.length_b   1.000
_cell.length_c   1.000
_cell.angle_alpha   90.00
_cell.angle_beta   90.00
_cell.angle_gamma   90.00
#
_symmetry.space_group_name_H-M   'P 1'
#
loop_
_entity.id
_entity.type
_entity.pdbx_description
1 polymer ?
#
loop_
_entity_poly.entity_id
_entity_poly.type
_entity_poly.pdbx_seq_one_letter_code
_entity_poly.pdbx_strand_id
1 'polypeptide(L)'
;FKDNADQRRKFENWKSSKYIIVYDSASFQLKDATSCVNTIKKFDSEGVEGKCYILKGGFAEFAKKHPSHVERAGGQASRAGAPMSMKLDMTGPEIAPVIGGCPMPVEKNAANPFFGNIRQNMDLIGGVGQMELKRPANLSKEMQDHFPPWLQSASDERDKGARVSEKFLQIEKREQKRMQEALSGKVSYGSPTQSMPKSSIQIAGIEKGSKNRYNNIWPFEHSRVKLQDVPSHGCDYFNANYISSKRSHKRYIATQGPIPATFADFWNVIWQQETRVIVMLTAEKEGGQVKAHNYWSDKQYGPIRLEFLSEKRASLDPAKIKRHRQQRPSVGARKSTDGAILARIDTTTSESASKDDQPYVIVRKLALRHEGYPFERMREITQLQYSSWPDFGAPAHPAHLLGLVEQCEAVVRSTTHSSLTEPDPPEAPPIVVHCS
;
A
#
# COMPACT_ATOMS: atom_id res chain seq x y z
N PHE A 1 6.17 -11.87 26.56
CA PHE A 1 6.53 -10.76 27.45
C PHE A 1 5.34 -10.12 28.17
N LYS A 2 4.12 -10.09 27.60
CA LYS A 2 2.95 -9.50 28.29
C LYS A 2 2.36 -10.36 29.41
N ASP A 3 2.60 -11.68 29.39
CA ASP A 3 1.86 -12.62 30.27
C ASP A 3 2.69 -13.21 31.43
N ASN A 4 3.93 -12.75 31.63
CA ASN A 4 4.77 -13.21 32.76
C ASN A 4 5.40 -12.01 33.50
N ALA A 5 4.87 -11.72 34.68
CA ALA A 5 5.26 -10.57 35.51
C ALA A 5 6.76 -10.58 35.89
N ASP A 6 7.35 -11.76 36.08
CA ASP A 6 8.77 -11.88 36.44
C ASP A 6 9.69 -11.56 35.27
N GLN A 7 9.31 -11.96 34.05
CA GLN A 7 10.07 -11.59 32.84
C GLN A 7 10.00 -10.09 32.56
N ARG A 8 8.85 -9.47 32.81
CA ARG A 8 8.68 -8.02 32.69
C ARG A 8 9.57 -7.27 33.69
N ARG A 9 9.58 -7.69 34.96
CA ARG A 9 10.44 -7.11 36.00
C ARG A 9 11.93 -7.26 35.69
N LYS A 10 12.35 -8.42 35.16
CA LYS A 10 13.74 -8.63 34.69
C LYS A 10 14.09 -7.71 33.52
N PHE A 11 13.17 -7.52 32.58
CA PHE A 11 13.39 -6.59 31.48
C PHE A 11 13.47 -5.14 31.97
N GLU A 12 12.60 -4.69 32.88
CA GLU A 12 12.59 -3.33 33.43
C GLU A 12 13.92 -2.91 34.11
N ASN A 13 14.74 -3.89 34.53
CA ASN A 13 16.11 -3.67 35.02
C ASN A 13 17.15 -3.43 33.90
N TRP A 14 16.75 -3.27 32.64
CA TRP A 14 17.68 -3.03 31.53
C TRP A 14 18.50 -1.72 31.73
N LYS A 15 17.93 -0.72 32.41
CA LYS A 15 18.60 0.56 32.68
C LYS A 15 19.86 0.43 33.55
N SER A 16 19.93 -0.59 34.41
CA SER A 16 21.09 -0.89 35.25
C SER A 16 22.00 -1.97 34.66
N SER A 17 21.73 -2.43 33.44
CA SER A 17 22.49 -3.50 32.80
C SER A 17 23.77 -2.99 32.16
N LYS A 18 24.91 -3.55 32.57
CA LYS A 18 26.23 -3.20 32.01
C LYS A 18 26.37 -3.59 30.53
N TYR A 19 25.69 -4.65 30.13
CA TYR A 19 25.71 -5.18 28.76
C TYR A 19 24.29 -5.52 28.31
N ILE A 20 23.93 -5.07 27.11
CA ILE A 20 22.70 -5.47 26.44
C ILE A 20 23.09 -6.21 25.17
N ILE A 21 22.73 -7.49 25.08
CA ILE A 21 23.01 -8.32 23.91
C ILE A 21 21.70 -8.54 23.17
N VAL A 22 21.63 -8.06 21.95
CA VAL A 22 20.49 -8.25 21.04
C VAL A 22 20.86 -9.34 20.04
N TYR A 23 19.95 -10.24 19.75
CA TYR A 23 20.16 -11.32 18.81
C TYR A 23 18.89 -11.60 18.03
N ASP A 24 19.05 -12.10 16.80
CA ASP A 24 17.97 -12.67 16.00
C ASP A 24 18.21 -14.18 15.83
N SER A 25 17.56 -14.82 14.86
CA SER A 25 17.73 -16.26 14.66
C SER A 25 19.11 -16.66 14.12
N ALA A 26 19.67 -15.90 13.16
CA ALA A 26 20.78 -16.39 12.33
C ALA A 26 21.64 -15.33 11.58
N SER A 27 21.53 -14.03 11.86
CA SER A 27 22.23 -13.02 11.06
C SER A 27 23.73 -12.96 11.30
N PHE A 28 24.50 -12.97 10.21
CA PHE A 28 25.97 -12.90 10.25
C PHE A 28 26.54 -11.52 9.90
N GLN A 29 25.78 -10.70 9.18
CA GLN A 29 26.19 -9.36 8.74
C GLN A 29 25.22 -8.30 9.26
N LEU A 30 25.73 -7.09 9.49
CA LEU A 30 24.91 -5.98 10.04
C LEU A 30 23.72 -5.63 9.13
N LYS A 31 23.89 -5.74 7.81
CA LYS A 31 22.83 -5.47 6.82
C LYS A 31 21.63 -6.41 6.98
N ASP A 32 21.88 -7.65 7.42
CA ASP A 32 20.86 -8.67 7.59
C ASP A 32 20.21 -8.59 9.00
N ALA A 33 20.93 -8.02 9.98
CA ALA A 33 20.48 -7.82 11.35
C ALA A 33 19.70 -6.51 11.60
N THR A 34 18.94 -6.03 10.60
CA THR A 34 18.27 -4.72 10.64
C THR A 34 17.33 -4.57 11.85
N SER A 35 16.63 -5.65 12.25
CA SER A 35 15.77 -5.67 13.43
C SER A 35 16.54 -5.47 14.73
N CYS A 36 17.73 -6.09 14.86
CA CYS A 36 18.61 -5.92 16.02
C CYS A 36 19.15 -4.49 16.10
N VAL A 37 19.55 -3.92 14.95
CA VAL A 37 20.01 -2.53 14.85
C VAL A 37 18.91 -1.55 15.28
N ASN A 38 17.68 -1.74 14.80
CA ASN A 38 16.55 -0.89 15.21
C ASN A 38 16.20 -1.04 16.69
N THR A 39 16.44 -2.21 17.29
CA THR A 39 16.22 -2.44 18.72
C THR A 39 17.27 -1.72 19.56
N ILE A 40 18.55 -1.75 19.17
CA ILE A 40 19.60 -1.00 19.84
C ILE A 40 19.32 0.52 19.76
N LYS A 41 18.90 1.03 18.59
CA LYS A 41 18.53 2.45 18.44
C LYS A 41 17.46 2.91 19.44
N LYS A 42 16.53 2.02 19.83
CA LYS A 42 15.52 2.33 20.86
C LYS A 42 16.15 2.48 22.24
N PHE A 43 17.07 1.59 22.61
CA PHE A 43 17.82 1.70 23.86
C PHE A 43 18.72 2.95 23.89
N ASP A 44 19.36 3.28 22.76
CA ASP A 44 20.16 4.50 22.64
C ASP A 44 19.28 5.76 22.80
N SER A 45 18.10 5.78 22.19
CA SER A 45 17.17 6.91 22.31
C SER A 45 16.62 7.11 23.73
N GLU A 46 16.62 6.06 24.55
CA GLU A 46 16.18 6.10 25.96
C GLU A 46 17.34 6.29 26.96
N GLY A 47 18.57 6.49 26.47
CA GLY A 47 19.72 6.86 27.31
C GLY A 47 20.35 5.68 28.05
N VAL A 48 20.64 4.58 27.35
CA VAL A 48 21.38 3.45 27.92
C VAL A 48 22.82 3.84 28.30
N GLU A 49 23.24 3.57 29.53
CA GLU A 49 24.63 3.80 29.99
C GLU A 49 25.56 2.60 29.69
N GLY A 50 24.98 1.41 29.46
CA GLY A 50 25.69 0.16 29.18
C GLY A 50 26.12 -0.01 27.71
N LYS A 51 26.91 -1.05 27.43
CA LYS A 51 27.33 -1.38 26.05
C LYS A 51 26.35 -2.34 25.36
N CYS A 52 25.92 -1.99 24.16
CA CYS A 52 25.05 -2.82 23.33
C CYS A 52 25.86 -3.65 22.30
N TYR A 53 25.53 -4.93 22.16
CA TYR A 53 26.15 -5.84 21.19
C TYR A 53 25.10 -6.61 20.40
N ILE A 54 25.45 -6.99 19.16
CA ILE A 54 24.66 -7.92 18.34
C ILE A 54 25.38 -9.27 18.28
N LEU A 55 24.65 -10.35 18.56
CA LEU A 55 25.19 -11.70 18.50
C LEU A 55 25.36 -12.15 17.05
N LYS A 56 26.62 -12.33 16.62
CA LYS A 56 26.94 -12.82 15.27
C LYS A 56 26.48 -14.27 15.10
N GLY A 57 25.75 -14.53 14.02
CA GLY A 57 25.11 -15.81 13.69
C GLY A 57 23.83 -16.09 14.47
N GLY A 58 23.32 -15.10 15.21
CA GLY A 58 22.09 -15.18 15.98
C GLY A 58 22.05 -16.33 16.99
N PHE A 59 20.84 -16.70 17.39
CA PHE A 59 20.59 -17.77 18.34
C PHE A 59 21.03 -19.15 17.81
N ALA A 60 20.91 -19.40 16.51
CA ALA A 60 21.25 -20.69 15.92
C ALA A 60 22.73 -21.05 16.07
N GLU A 61 23.64 -20.10 15.81
CA GLU A 61 25.08 -20.33 15.99
C GLU A 61 25.45 -20.47 17.47
N PHE A 62 24.83 -19.65 18.34
CA PHE A 62 25.05 -19.73 19.78
C PHE A 62 24.58 -21.06 20.37
N ALA A 63 23.39 -21.54 20.00
CA ALA A 63 22.87 -22.82 20.46
C ALA A 63 23.72 -24.01 19.98
N LYS A 64 24.33 -23.89 18.79
CA LYS A 64 25.26 -24.89 18.26
C LYS A 64 26.59 -24.91 19.04
N LYS A 65 27.13 -23.74 19.38
CA LYS A 65 28.44 -23.60 20.07
C LYS A 65 28.35 -23.77 21.59
N HIS A 66 27.23 -23.36 22.19
CA HIS A 66 27.01 -23.34 23.63
C HIS A 66 25.69 -24.02 24.03
N PRO A 67 25.49 -25.30 23.67
CA PRO A 67 24.21 -25.99 23.92
C PRO A 67 23.85 -26.11 25.41
N SER A 68 24.84 -26.10 26.32
CA SER A 68 24.64 -26.12 27.77
C SER A 68 24.08 -24.83 28.35
N HIS A 69 24.09 -23.73 27.58
CA HIS A 69 23.61 -22.42 28.00
C HIS A 69 22.26 -22.07 27.35
N VAL A 70 21.58 -23.06 26.77
CA VAL A 70 20.27 -22.92 26.16
C VAL A 70 19.24 -23.73 26.94
N GLU A 71 18.27 -23.03 27.53
CA GLU A 71 17.17 -23.66 28.24
C GLU A 71 16.20 -24.30 27.23
N ARG A 72 16.04 -25.62 27.29
CA ARG A 72 15.07 -26.37 26.48
C ARG A 72 13.85 -26.66 27.34
N ALA A 73 12.68 -26.18 26.94
CA ALA A 73 11.44 -26.45 27.65
C ALA A 73 11.00 -27.93 27.48
N GLY A 74 11.31 -28.77 28.46
CA GLY A 74 10.54 -29.96 28.92
C GLY A 74 10.54 -31.29 28.13
N GLY A 75 11.06 -32.36 28.76
CA GLY A 75 10.79 -33.79 28.46
C GLY A 75 11.95 -34.76 28.78
N GLN A 76 11.83 -35.64 29.80
CA GLN A 76 12.89 -36.45 30.44
C GLN A 76 13.28 -37.80 29.78
N ALA A 77 14.59 -38.15 29.90
CA ALA A 77 15.31 -39.46 29.97
C ALA A 77 15.09 -40.55 28.88
N SER A 78 16.08 -41.26 28.32
CA SER A 78 17.20 -42.01 28.93
C SER A 78 18.32 -42.42 27.90
N ARG A 79 19.36 -43.13 28.35
CA ARG A 79 20.73 -43.29 27.78
C ARG A 79 20.94 -44.43 26.75
N ALA A 80 21.99 -44.25 25.92
CA ALA A 80 23.01 -45.20 25.40
C ALA A 80 22.83 -45.93 24.04
N GLY A 81 23.91 -45.93 23.23
CA GLY A 81 24.22 -46.92 22.17
C GLY A 81 24.51 -46.34 20.77
N ALA A 82 25.76 -46.44 20.29
CA ALA A 82 26.17 -46.20 18.89
C ALA A 82 26.02 -47.48 18.02
N PRO A 83 26.47 -47.52 16.74
CA PRO A 83 25.89 -46.95 15.52
C PRO A 83 25.47 -48.05 14.49
N MET A 84 24.56 -47.76 13.55
CA MET A 84 24.57 -48.18 12.11
C MET A 84 23.19 -48.15 11.42
N SER A 85 23.27 -47.91 10.10
CA SER A 85 22.39 -48.38 9.01
C SER A 85 21.09 -47.65 8.71
N MET A 86 21.02 -47.20 7.45
CA MET A 86 19.85 -46.70 6.74
C MET A 86 18.68 -47.69 6.76
N LYS A 87 17.46 -47.19 6.97
CA LYS A 87 16.25 -47.52 6.19
C LYS A 87 15.15 -46.51 6.50
N LEU A 88 14.46 -46.14 5.43
CA LEU A 88 13.37 -45.20 5.33
C LEU A 88 12.10 -45.80 5.94
N ASP A 89 11.49 -45.15 6.92
CA ASP A 89 10.02 -45.10 7.05
C ASP A 89 9.56 -43.94 7.94
N MET A 90 8.48 -43.29 7.53
CA MET A 90 7.97 -42.04 8.10
C MET A 90 7.20 -42.27 9.40
N THR A 91 7.56 -41.57 10.49
CA THR A 91 6.63 -40.93 11.46
C THR A 91 7.42 -40.28 12.61
N GLY A 92 7.42 -38.94 12.70
CA GLY A 92 8.03 -38.17 13.80
C GLY A 92 8.24 -36.69 13.42
N PRO A 93 8.05 -35.72 14.33
CA PRO A 93 7.84 -34.31 13.96
C PRO A 93 9.10 -33.68 13.35
N GLU A 94 8.93 -33.16 12.13
CA GLU A 94 9.97 -32.42 11.42
C GLU A 94 10.37 -31.17 12.21
N ILE A 95 11.69 -31.01 12.35
CA ILE A 95 12.34 -29.79 12.80
C ILE A 95 11.89 -28.66 11.87
N ALA A 96 11.16 -27.67 12.41
CA ALA A 96 10.67 -26.55 11.64
C ALA A 96 11.83 -25.78 10.98
N PRO A 97 11.78 -25.51 9.66
CA PRO A 97 12.80 -24.71 9.00
C PRO A 97 12.65 -23.25 9.43
N VAL A 98 13.78 -22.64 9.78
CA VAL A 98 13.87 -21.23 10.19
C VAL A 98 14.06 -20.37 8.93
N ILE A 99 13.11 -19.47 8.66
CA ILE A 99 13.30 -18.32 7.75
C ILE A 99 13.02 -17.05 8.56
N GLY A 100 14.04 -16.19 8.72
CA GLY A 100 13.81 -14.77 9.04
C GLY A 100 13.65 -14.34 10.51
N GLY A 101 14.30 -14.98 11.49
CA GLY A 101 14.63 -14.22 12.72
C GLY A 101 13.69 -14.26 13.91
N CYS A 102 12.49 -14.87 13.86
CA CYS A 102 11.51 -14.78 14.97
C CYS A 102 11.21 -16.13 15.63
N PRO A 103 11.32 -16.26 16.98
CA PRO A 103 10.81 -17.43 17.69
C PRO A 103 9.27 -17.40 17.76
N MET A 104 8.63 -18.53 17.42
CA MET A 104 7.17 -18.68 17.47
C MET A 104 6.65 -18.82 18.91
N PRO A 105 5.49 -18.24 19.27
CA PRO A 105 4.80 -18.55 20.52
C PRO A 105 4.18 -19.95 20.48
N VAL A 106 4.28 -20.68 21.59
CA VAL A 106 3.67 -22.00 21.77
C VAL A 106 2.26 -21.81 22.32
N GLU A 107 1.33 -21.36 21.48
CA GLU A 107 -0.11 -21.40 21.80
C GLU A 107 -0.87 -22.16 20.71
N LYS A 108 -1.95 -22.83 21.13
CA LYS A 108 -2.65 -23.88 20.40
C LYS A 108 -3.40 -23.35 19.16
N ASN A 109 -2.63 -23.03 18.12
CA ASN A 109 -2.92 -23.13 16.70
C ASN A 109 -1.65 -22.72 15.97
N ALA A 110 -0.80 -23.70 15.67
CA ALA A 110 0.37 -23.52 14.82
C ALA A 110 -0.10 -23.11 13.41
N ALA A 111 -0.18 -21.81 13.12
CA ALA A 111 -0.67 -21.33 11.84
C ALA A 111 0.16 -20.16 11.34
N ASN A 112 1.16 -20.50 10.51
CA ASN A 112 1.89 -19.70 9.53
C ASN A 112 2.55 -18.36 10.00
N PRO A 113 3.89 -18.19 9.81
CA PRO A 113 4.64 -16.97 10.17
C PRO A 113 4.12 -15.66 9.54
N PHE A 114 3.31 -15.74 8.48
CA PHE A 114 2.73 -14.57 7.83
C PHE A 114 1.46 -14.05 8.52
N PHE A 115 0.87 -14.75 9.51
CA PHE A 115 -0.33 -14.26 10.22
C PHE A 115 -0.10 -12.94 10.95
N GLY A 116 1.11 -12.69 11.44
CA GLY A 116 1.48 -11.40 12.04
C GLY A 116 1.44 -10.23 11.04
N ASN A 117 1.47 -10.52 9.74
CA ASN A 117 1.38 -9.53 8.67
C ASN A 117 -0.07 -9.26 8.24
N ILE A 118 -1.08 -9.91 8.83
CA ILE A 118 -2.47 -9.55 8.57
C ILE A 118 -2.81 -8.34 9.43
N ARG A 119 -2.88 -7.17 8.80
CA ARG A 119 -3.18 -5.88 9.47
C ARG A 119 -4.45 -5.96 10.35
N GLN A 120 -5.50 -6.59 9.84
CA GLN A 120 -6.77 -6.77 10.55
C GLN A 120 -6.64 -7.51 11.89
N ASN A 121 -5.62 -8.34 12.08
CA ASN A 121 -5.41 -8.99 13.36
C ASN A 121 -5.12 -7.98 14.48
N MET A 122 -4.48 -6.85 14.15
CA MET A 122 -4.23 -5.75 15.08
C MET A 122 -5.35 -4.71 15.03
N ASP A 123 -5.78 -4.30 13.84
CA ASP A 123 -6.75 -3.21 13.66
C ASP A 123 -8.14 -3.53 14.23
N LEU A 124 -8.52 -4.81 14.30
CA LEU A 124 -9.82 -5.22 14.83
C LEU A 124 -9.82 -5.48 16.35
N ILE A 125 -8.69 -5.29 17.04
CA ILE A 125 -8.63 -5.37 18.51
C ILE A 125 -9.40 -4.17 19.08
N GLY A 126 -10.69 -4.39 19.38
CA GLY A 126 -11.61 -3.33 19.82
C GLY A 126 -12.65 -2.92 18.76
N GLY A 127 -12.71 -3.60 17.62
CA GLY A 127 -13.61 -3.28 16.52
C GLY A 127 -13.14 -2.09 15.67
N VAL A 128 -14.03 -1.53 14.85
CA VAL A 128 -13.70 -0.42 13.92
C VAL A 128 -14.06 0.97 14.46
N GLY A 129 -14.59 1.04 15.69
CA GLY A 129 -15.14 2.27 16.25
C GLY A 129 -16.46 2.73 15.62
N GLN A 130 -17.17 3.59 16.33
CA GLN A 130 -18.37 4.26 15.84
C GLN A 130 -18.07 5.71 15.52
N MET A 131 -18.45 6.16 14.32
CA MET A 131 -18.27 7.54 13.89
C MET A 131 -19.58 8.11 13.38
N GLU A 132 -20.01 9.23 13.98
CA GLU A 132 -21.18 9.96 13.51
C GLU A 132 -20.94 10.55 12.11
N LEU A 133 -21.91 10.38 11.21
CA LEU A 133 -21.81 10.91 9.86
C LEU A 133 -22.10 12.41 9.84
N LYS A 134 -21.12 13.19 9.38
CA LYS A 134 -21.29 14.63 9.15
C LYS A 134 -22.28 14.89 8.02
N ARG A 135 -23.17 15.86 8.22
CA ARG A 135 -24.20 16.25 7.23
C ARG A 135 -24.06 17.72 6.87
N PRO A 136 -24.43 18.12 5.65
CA PRO A 136 -24.43 19.53 5.27
C PRO A 136 -25.36 20.34 6.20
N ALA A 137 -24.91 21.51 6.64
CA ALA A 137 -25.69 22.37 7.53
C ALA A 137 -27.00 22.88 6.89
N ASN A 138 -27.05 22.93 5.56
CA ASN A 138 -28.19 23.39 4.76
C ASN A 138 -29.09 22.24 4.28
N LEU A 139 -28.97 21.05 4.86
CA LEU A 139 -29.76 19.88 4.46
C LEU A 139 -31.21 20.01 4.96
N SER A 140 -32.16 20.32 4.07
CA SER A 140 -33.59 20.37 4.40
C SER A 140 -34.20 18.96 4.49
N LYS A 141 -35.32 18.84 5.21
CA LYS A 141 -36.07 17.57 5.31
C LYS A 141 -36.58 17.10 3.95
N GLU A 142 -37.06 18.03 3.12
CA GLU A 142 -37.46 17.75 1.74
C GLU A 142 -36.31 17.15 0.93
N MET A 143 -35.07 17.65 1.06
CA MET A 143 -33.92 17.09 0.37
C MET A 143 -33.60 15.66 0.84
N GLN A 144 -33.77 15.38 2.14
CA GLN A 144 -33.57 14.03 2.69
C GLN A 144 -34.59 13.04 2.16
N ASP A 145 -35.85 13.46 1.98
CA ASP A 145 -36.92 12.60 1.45
C ASP A 145 -36.63 12.15 0.01
N HIS A 146 -35.86 12.93 -0.76
CA HIS A 146 -35.41 12.57 -2.10
C HIS A 146 -34.18 11.65 -2.13
N PHE A 147 -33.54 11.38 -0.99
CA PHE A 147 -32.40 10.47 -0.97
C PHE A 147 -32.84 9.03 -1.24
N PRO A 148 -31.98 8.20 -1.87
CA PRO A 148 -32.25 6.77 -1.97
C PRO A 148 -32.44 6.14 -0.58
N PRO A 149 -33.29 5.11 -0.43
CA PRO A 149 -33.59 4.51 0.88
C PRO A 149 -32.35 4.06 1.67
N TRP A 150 -31.32 3.59 0.97
CA TRP A 150 -30.06 3.17 1.60
C TRP A 150 -29.30 4.35 2.21
N LEU A 151 -29.35 5.53 1.58
CA LEU A 151 -28.66 6.74 2.03
C LEU A 151 -29.41 7.35 3.20
N GLN A 152 -30.75 7.43 3.13
CA GLN A 152 -31.59 7.83 4.26
C GLN A 152 -31.28 6.97 5.50
N SER A 153 -31.21 5.65 5.32
CA SER A 153 -30.90 4.69 6.39
C SER A 153 -29.48 4.82 6.93
N ALA A 154 -28.52 5.20 6.08
CA ALA A 154 -27.13 5.38 6.49
C ALA A 154 -26.93 6.71 7.22
N SER A 155 -27.63 7.77 6.81
CA SER A 155 -27.53 9.12 7.36
C SER A 155 -28.56 9.44 8.47
N ASP A 156 -29.23 8.43 9.04
CA ASP A 156 -30.18 8.63 10.14
C ASP A 156 -29.45 9.16 11.38
N GLU A 157 -29.89 10.31 11.89
CA GLU A 157 -29.33 10.96 13.07
C GLU A 157 -29.36 10.06 14.30
N ARG A 158 -30.43 9.28 14.45
CA ARG A 158 -30.66 8.43 15.63
C ARG A 158 -29.72 7.24 15.65
N ASP A 159 -29.24 6.83 14.47
CA ASP A 159 -28.31 5.70 14.31
C ASP A 159 -26.89 6.08 14.76
N LYS A 160 -26.55 7.38 14.77
CA LYS A 160 -25.21 7.88 15.11
C LYS A 160 -24.08 7.14 14.35
N GLY A 161 -24.35 6.69 13.12
CA GLY A 161 -23.41 5.95 12.28
C GLY A 161 -23.21 4.47 12.60
N ALA A 162 -23.94 3.90 13.56
CA ALA A 162 -23.79 2.51 13.99
C ALA A 162 -23.91 1.50 12.84
N ARG A 163 -24.88 1.66 11.93
CA ARG A 163 -25.09 0.77 10.78
C ARG A 163 -23.92 0.80 9.80
N VAL A 164 -23.33 1.98 9.57
CA VAL A 164 -22.19 2.13 8.66
C VAL A 164 -20.95 1.49 9.28
N SER A 165 -20.69 1.77 10.57
CA SER A 165 -19.61 1.14 11.32
C SER A 165 -19.74 -0.38 11.37
N GLU A 166 -20.93 -0.92 11.62
CA GLU A 166 -21.15 -2.37 11.64
C GLU A 166 -20.91 -2.99 10.26
N LYS A 167 -21.41 -2.36 9.19
CA LYS A 167 -21.13 -2.83 7.82
C LYS A 167 -19.63 -2.82 7.52
N PHE A 168 -18.92 -1.79 7.94
CA PHE A 168 -17.47 -1.70 7.78
C PHE A 168 -16.73 -2.79 8.59
N LEU A 169 -17.15 -3.06 9.83
CA LEU A 169 -16.63 -4.16 10.64
C LEU A 169 -16.78 -5.52 9.94
N GLN A 170 -17.92 -5.77 9.30
CA GLN A 170 -18.16 -7.01 8.58
C GLN A 170 -17.29 -7.13 7.31
N ILE A 171 -16.97 -6.02 6.66
CA ILE A 171 -16.02 -5.99 5.53
C ILE A 171 -14.62 -6.35 6.05
N GLU A 172 -14.16 -5.73 7.13
CA GLU A 172 -12.83 -5.99 7.70
C GLU A 172 -12.70 -7.43 8.22
N LYS A 173 -13.72 -7.97 8.89
CA LYS A 173 -13.73 -9.40 9.31
C LYS A 173 -13.65 -10.34 8.10
N ARG A 174 -14.34 -10.01 7.01
CA ARG A 174 -14.27 -10.80 5.77
C ARG A 174 -12.87 -10.71 5.15
N GLU A 175 -12.24 -9.54 5.16
CA GLU A 175 -10.87 -9.36 4.69
C GLU A 175 -9.87 -10.14 5.54
N GLN A 176 -10.00 -10.06 6.87
CA GLN A 176 -9.19 -10.84 7.80
C GLN A 176 -9.27 -12.33 7.46
N LYS A 177 -10.48 -12.89 7.33
CA LYS A 177 -10.68 -14.29 6.97
C LYS A 177 -10.05 -14.62 5.61
N ARG A 178 -10.24 -13.74 4.62
CA ARG A 178 -9.67 -13.90 3.27
C ARG A 178 -8.14 -13.96 3.30
N MET A 179 -7.50 -13.10 4.10
CA MET A 179 -6.06 -13.08 4.30
C MET A 179 -5.56 -14.31 5.05
N GLN A 180 -6.29 -14.76 6.07
CA GLN A 180 -5.98 -16.00 6.78
C GLN A 180 -6.05 -17.21 5.85
N GLU A 181 -7.07 -17.31 4.99
CA GLU A 181 -7.20 -18.36 3.97
C GLU A 181 -6.06 -18.29 2.94
N ALA A 182 -5.75 -17.11 2.42
CA ALA A 182 -4.72 -16.93 1.41
C ALA A 182 -3.30 -17.25 1.91
N LEU A 183 -3.05 -17.01 3.20
CA LEU A 183 -1.77 -17.33 3.82
C LEU A 183 -1.76 -18.78 4.34
N SER A 184 -2.83 -19.29 4.93
CA SER A 184 -2.88 -20.69 5.42
C SER A 184 -2.86 -21.73 4.30
N GLY A 185 -3.37 -21.41 3.11
CA GLY A 185 -3.23 -22.25 1.93
C GLY A 185 -1.77 -22.36 1.52
N LYS A 186 -1.30 -23.57 1.17
CA LYS A 186 0.06 -23.83 0.68
C LYS A 186 0.41 -22.81 -0.42
N VAL A 187 1.16 -21.76 -0.05
CA VAL A 187 1.66 -20.74 -0.97
C VAL A 187 2.50 -21.47 -2.01
N SER A 188 2.03 -21.53 -3.28
CA SER A 188 2.82 -22.17 -4.33
C SER A 188 3.94 -21.22 -4.72
N TYR A 189 5.17 -21.61 -4.42
CA TYR A 189 6.36 -20.96 -4.95
C TYR A 189 6.58 -21.49 -6.38
N GLY A 190 6.40 -20.65 -7.39
CA GLY A 190 6.70 -20.97 -8.79
C GLY A 190 5.48 -21.11 -9.73
N SER A 191 5.77 -21.25 -11.02
CA SER A 191 4.78 -21.35 -12.12
C SER A 191 3.74 -22.44 -11.86
N PRO A 192 2.46 -22.21 -12.21
CA PRO A 192 1.35 -23.03 -11.73
C PRO A 192 1.42 -24.45 -12.29
N THR A 193 1.77 -25.42 -11.45
CA THR A 193 1.57 -26.84 -11.75
C THR A 193 0.10 -27.22 -11.55
N GLN A 194 -0.42 -28.02 -12.47
CA GLN A 194 -1.84 -28.36 -12.57
C GLN A 194 -2.34 -29.15 -11.36
N SER A 195 -3.34 -28.58 -10.68
CA SER A 195 -4.42 -29.20 -9.86
C SER A 195 -4.60 -28.55 -8.48
N MET A 196 -4.78 -27.23 -8.47
CA MET A 196 -5.37 -26.55 -7.31
C MET A 196 -6.87 -26.34 -7.55
N PRO A 197 -7.72 -26.44 -6.51
CA PRO A 197 -9.13 -26.10 -6.64
C PRO A 197 -9.26 -24.64 -7.12
N LYS A 198 -10.14 -24.42 -8.12
CA LYS A 198 -10.40 -23.14 -8.80
C LYS A 198 -10.79 -21.96 -7.88
N SER A 199 -10.93 -22.18 -6.57
CA SER A 199 -11.43 -21.23 -5.58
C SER A 199 -10.41 -20.77 -4.53
N SER A 200 -9.14 -21.17 -4.61
CA SER A 200 -8.13 -20.70 -3.63
C SER A 200 -7.75 -19.23 -3.90
N ILE A 201 -7.97 -18.36 -2.92
CA ILE A 201 -7.50 -16.98 -2.95
C ILE A 201 -5.97 -17.02 -2.84
N GLN A 202 -5.28 -16.37 -3.77
CA GLN A 202 -3.82 -16.36 -3.84
C GLN A 202 -3.28 -14.93 -3.75
N ILE A 203 -2.20 -14.79 -3.00
CA ILE A 203 -1.41 -13.56 -2.87
C ILE A 203 -0.11 -13.76 -3.66
N ALA A 204 0.40 -12.69 -4.27
CA ALA A 204 1.63 -12.73 -5.04
C ALA A 204 2.70 -11.79 -4.47
N GLY A 205 3.97 -12.17 -4.67
CA GLY A 205 5.12 -11.32 -4.37
C GLY A 205 5.50 -11.23 -2.90
N ILE A 206 5.08 -12.18 -2.07
CA ILE A 206 5.58 -12.34 -0.69
C ILE A 206 7.11 -12.50 -0.72
N GLU A 207 7.62 -13.23 -1.71
CA GLU A 207 9.03 -13.44 -1.98
C GLU A 207 9.74 -12.23 -2.61
N LYS A 208 9.00 -11.22 -3.06
CA LYS A 208 9.52 -10.01 -3.74
C LYS A 208 9.63 -8.84 -2.78
N GLY A 209 10.14 -9.08 -1.56
CA GLY A 209 10.24 -8.08 -0.50
C GLY A 209 10.92 -6.78 -0.94
N SER A 210 11.94 -6.83 -1.82
CA SER A 210 12.61 -5.63 -2.35
C SER A 210 11.77 -4.78 -3.31
N LYS A 211 10.66 -5.33 -3.84
CA LYS A 211 9.70 -4.64 -4.71
C LYS A 211 8.43 -4.19 -3.97
N ASN A 212 8.30 -4.54 -2.68
CA ASN A 212 7.18 -4.14 -1.84
C ASN A 212 7.59 -3.01 -0.91
N ARG A 213 6.80 -1.94 -0.83
CA ARG A 213 7.03 -0.90 0.18
C ARG A 213 6.72 -1.43 1.59
N TYR A 214 5.70 -2.28 1.69
CA TYR A 214 5.24 -2.84 2.96
C TYR A 214 5.28 -4.36 2.91
N ASN A 215 5.78 -4.98 3.98
CA ASN A 215 5.88 -6.44 4.11
C ASN A 215 4.58 -7.10 4.59
N ASN A 216 3.47 -6.38 4.50
CA ASN A 216 2.15 -6.79 4.95
C ASN A 216 1.02 -6.36 4.00
N ILE A 217 1.37 -5.85 2.81
CA ILE A 217 0.42 -5.43 1.77
C ILE A 217 0.90 -6.01 0.44
N TRP A 218 0.12 -6.94 -0.10
CA TRP A 218 0.46 -7.66 -1.32
C TRP A 218 -0.74 -7.70 -2.28
N PRO A 219 -0.49 -7.75 -3.60
CA PRO A 219 -1.55 -7.87 -4.57
C PRO A 219 -2.13 -9.28 -4.58
N PHE A 220 -3.44 -9.37 -4.84
CA PHE A 220 -4.07 -10.66 -5.15
C PHE A 220 -3.69 -11.11 -6.55
N GLU A 221 -3.34 -12.40 -6.71
CA GLU A 221 -2.86 -12.92 -8.00
C GLU A 221 -3.91 -12.83 -9.12
N HIS A 222 -5.19 -13.04 -8.81
CA HIS A 222 -6.28 -13.08 -9.80
C HIS A 222 -6.48 -11.76 -10.58
N SER A 223 -6.04 -10.64 -10.02
CA SER A 223 -6.17 -9.30 -10.62
C SER A 223 -4.85 -8.55 -10.67
N ARG A 224 -3.72 -9.22 -10.40
CA ARG A 224 -2.40 -8.59 -10.37
C ARG A 224 -2.02 -8.07 -11.75
N VAL A 225 -1.44 -6.88 -11.79
CA VAL A 225 -0.80 -6.34 -13.00
C VAL A 225 0.55 -7.04 -13.18
N LYS A 226 0.76 -7.63 -14.36
CA LYS A 226 1.99 -8.36 -14.72
C LYS A 226 2.76 -7.56 -15.75
N LEU A 227 4.07 -7.42 -15.54
CA LEU A 227 4.95 -6.85 -16.55
C LEU A 227 4.95 -7.77 -17.78
N GLN A 228 4.68 -7.20 -18.95
CA GLN A 228 4.71 -7.91 -20.23
C GLN A 228 6.13 -7.97 -20.79
N ASP A 229 6.38 -8.87 -21.74
CA ASP A 229 7.67 -9.03 -22.44
C ASP A 229 8.87 -9.33 -21.53
N VAL A 230 8.59 -9.95 -20.38
CA VAL A 230 9.62 -10.38 -19.44
C VAL A 230 10.24 -11.70 -19.93
N PRO A 231 11.59 -11.82 -19.99
CA PRO A 231 12.26 -13.07 -20.35
C PRO A 231 11.82 -14.24 -19.44
N SER A 232 11.99 -15.49 -19.90
CA SER A 232 11.52 -16.68 -19.17
C SER A 232 12.11 -16.85 -17.76
N HIS A 233 13.27 -16.24 -17.49
CA HIS A 233 13.96 -16.20 -16.19
C HIS A 233 13.83 -14.83 -15.48
N GLY A 234 13.03 -13.92 -16.04
CA GLY A 234 12.76 -12.60 -15.48
C GLY A 234 11.67 -12.59 -14.41
N CYS A 235 11.38 -11.40 -13.89
CA CYS A 235 10.41 -11.18 -12.82
C CYS A 235 9.24 -10.33 -13.33
N ASP A 236 8.07 -10.94 -13.53
CA ASP A 236 6.85 -10.24 -13.97
C ASP A 236 6.16 -9.42 -12.87
N TYR A 237 6.74 -9.43 -11.67
CA TYR A 237 6.11 -8.90 -10.48
C TYR A 237 6.09 -7.38 -10.45
N PHE A 238 4.90 -6.84 -10.24
CA PHE A 238 4.63 -5.46 -9.91
C PHE A 238 3.51 -5.42 -8.86
N ASN A 239 3.68 -4.66 -7.77
CA ASN A 239 2.69 -4.58 -6.69
C ASN A 239 1.53 -3.66 -7.10
N ALA A 240 0.60 -4.21 -7.88
CA ALA A 240 -0.59 -3.52 -8.33
C ALA A 240 -1.71 -4.49 -8.71
N ASN A 241 -2.96 -4.02 -8.64
CA ASN A 241 -4.14 -4.75 -9.07
C ASN A 241 -5.01 -3.91 -10.01
N TYR A 242 -5.62 -4.58 -11.00
CA TYR A 242 -6.70 -4.00 -11.79
C TYR A 242 -7.97 -3.89 -10.95
N ILE A 243 -8.61 -2.73 -10.98
CA ILE A 243 -9.87 -2.45 -10.29
C ILE A 243 -10.90 -1.98 -11.32
N SER A 244 -12.09 -2.58 -11.27
CA SER A 244 -13.21 -2.21 -12.12
C SER A 244 -14.53 -2.42 -11.37
N SER A 245 -15.57 -1.69 -11.76
CA SER A 245 -16.92 -1.87 -11.24
C SER A 245 -17.82 -2.41 -12.35
N LYS A 246 -18.71 -3.35 -12.03
CA LYS A 246 -19.70 -3.87 -12.99
C LYS A 246 -20.66 -2.80 -13.52
N ARG A 247 -20.73 -1.64 -12.86
CA ARG A 247 -21.63 -0.52 -13.22
C ARG A 247 -20.89 0.67 -13.84
N SER A 248 -19.63 0.53 -14.21
CA SER A 248 -18.83 1.61 -14.79
C SER A 248 -17.80 1.05 -15.77
N HIS A 249 -17.59 1.73 -16.88
CA HIS A 249 -16.50 1.42 -17.81
C HIS A 249 -15.14 1.97 -17.34
N LYS A 250 -15.11 2.72 -16.23
CA LYS A 250 -13.86 3.21 -15.66
C LYS A 250 -13.02 2.05 -15.14
N ARG A 251 -11.78 2.01 -15.61
CA ARG A 251 -10.76 1.05 -15.21
C ARG A 251 -9.69 1.75 -14.42
N TYR A 252 -9.20 1.09 -13.37
CA TYR A 252 -8.13 1.62 -12.53
C TYR A 252 -7.05 0.58 -12.35
N ILE A 253 -5.83 1.06 -12.11
CA ILE A 253 -4.75 0.26 -11.54
C ILE A 253 -4.44 0.86 -10.18
N ALA A 254 -4.72 0.10 -9.12
CA ALA A 254 -4.33 0.47 -7.76
C ALA A 254 -2.93 -0.08 -7.49
N THR A 255 -1.99 0.76 -7.06
CA THR A 255 -0.60 0.37 -6.77
C THR A 255 -0.06 1.11 -5.56
N GLN A 256 1.03 0.62 -4.97
CA GLN A 256 1.79 1.32 -3.93
C GLN A 256 2.53 2.53 -4.53
N GLY A 257 2.94 3.47 -3.68
CA GLY A 257 3.81 4.56 -4.09
C GLY A 257 5.16 3.99 -4.56
N PRO A 258 5.62 4.26 -5.79
CA PRO A 258 6.83 3.65 -6.31
C PRO A 258 8.05 3.84 -5.39
N ILE A 259 8.87 2.78 -5.29
CA ILE A 259 10.14 2.80 -4.57
C ILE A 259 11.28 2.78 -5.59
N PRO A 260 12.51 3.19 -5.24
CA PRO A 260 13.60 3.28 -6.21
C PRO A 260 13.83 2.00 -7.02
N ALA A 261 13.68 0.84 -6.38
CA ALA A 261 13.80 -0.47 -7.03
C ALA A 261 12.71 -0.78 -8.07
N THR A 262 11.60 -0.04 -8.09
CA THR A 262 10.43 -0.28 -8.96
C THR A 262 10.09 0.89 -9.88
N PHE A 263 10.92 1.93 -9.97
CA PHE A 263 10.67 3.07 -10.87
C PHE A 263 10.59 2.67 -12.34
N ALA A 264 11.52 1.82 -12.80
CA ALA A 264 11.50 1.29 -14.16
C ALA A 264 10.25 0.44 -14.42
N ASP A 265 9.90 -0.44 -13.47
CA ASP A 265 8.68 -1.26 -13.56
C ASP A 265 7.42 -0.38 -13.65
N PHE A 266 7.33 0.66 -12.81
CA PHE A 266 6.19 1.59 -12.79
C PHE A 266 5.99 2.25 -14.16
N TRP A 267 7.02 2.86 -14.73
CA TRP A 267 6.90 3.52 -16.03
C TRP A 267 6.69 2.55 -17.19
N ASN A 268 7.23 1.34 -17.09
CA ASN A 268 6.93 0.28 -18.04
C ASN A 268 5.45 -0.11 -17.99
N VAL A 269 4.84 -0.21 -16.80
CA VAL A 269 3.40 -0.42 -16.66
C VAL A 269 2.59 0.74 -17.25
N ILE A 270 2.97 2.00 -17.00
CA ILE A 270 2.30 3.17 -17.62
C ILE A 270 2.32 3.06 -19.15
N TRP A 271 3.45 2.63 -19.72
CA TRP A 271 3.58 2.40 -21.15
C TRP A 271 2.72 1.22 -21.62
N GLN A 272 2.88 0.02 -21.06
CA GLN A 272 2.16 -1.19 -21.48
C GLN A 272 0.64 -1.06 -21.35
N GLN A 273 0.16 -0.31 -20.37
CA GLN A 273 -1.27 -0.13 -20.09
C GLN A 273 -1.87 1.10 -20.79
N GLU A 274 -1.07 1.82 -21.57
CA GLU A 274 -1.47 3.07 -22.22
C GLU A 274 -2.09 4.11 -21.27
N THR A 275 -1.73 4.07 -19.99
CA THR A 275 -2.25 5.03 -19.01
C THR A 275 -1.92 6.46 -19.45
N ARG A 276 -2.87 7.38 -19.27
CA ARG A 276 -2.70 8.82 -19.52
C ARG A 276 -2.81 9.67 -18.25
N VAL A 277 -3.40 9.11 -17.19
CA VAL A 277 -3.67 9.81 -15.94
C VAL A 277 -3.15 9.00 -14.76
N ILE A 278 -2.33 9.65 -13.93
CA ILE A 278 -1.83 9.13 -12.67
C ILE A 278 -2.40 9.99 -11.54
N VAL A 279 -3.00 9.38 -10.54
CA VAL A 279 -3.49 10.06 -9.32
C VAL A 279 -2.64 9.61 -8.14
N MET A 280 -1.96 10.56 -7.51
CA MET A 280 -1.10 10.37 -6.35
C MET A 280 -1.78 11.00 -5.12
N LEU A 281 -2.15 10.19 -4.15
CA LEU A 281 -2.98 10.58 -3.00
C LEU A 281 -2.17 10.77 -1.71
N THR A 282 -0.89 11.09 -1.80
CA THR A 282 -0.01 11.21 -0.64
C THR A 282 0.99 12.35 -0.82
N ALA A 283 1.44 12.91 0.32
CA ALA A 283 2.63 13.74 0.35
C ALA A 283 3.89 12.89 0.14
N GLU A 284 5.00 13.49 -0.29
CA GLU A 284 6.26 12.73 -0.41
C GLU A 284 6.78 12.26 0.96
N LYS A 285 6.53 13.07 2.01
CA LYS A 285 6.92 12.79 3.39
C LYS A 285 5.77 13.11 4.34
N GLU A 286 5.60 12.28 5.35
CA GLU A 286 4.64 12.46 6.44
C GLU A 286 5.24 11.97 7.76
N GLY A 287 5.22 12.79 8.81
CA GLY A 287 5.79 12.42 10.11
C GLY A 287 7.28 12.02 10.05
N GLY A 288 8.04 12.60 9.13
CA GLY A 288 9.45 12.25 8.87
C GLY A 288 9.67 10.96 8.08
N GLN A 289 8.61 10.22 7.74
CA GLN A 289 8.67 9.00 6.94
C GLN A 289 8.43 9.31 5.46
N VAL A 290 9.19 8.66 4.57
CA VAL A 290 8.99 8.78 3.12
C VAL A 290 7.80 7.92 2.71
N LYS A 291 6.74 8.56 2.22
CA LYS A 291 5.52 7.90 1.74
C LYS A 291 5.56 7.67 0.24
N ALA A 292 6.11 8.62 -0.51
CA ALA A 292 6.34 8.48 -1.94
C ALA A 292 7.71 9.02 -2.31
N HIS A 293 8.45 8.26 -3.11
CA HIS A 293 9.67 8.76 -3.71
C HIS A 293 9.33 9.52 -5.00
N ASN A 294 10.19 10.45 -5.40
CA ASN A 294 10.04 11.18 -6.65
C ASN A 294 10.40 10.27 -7.84
N TYR A 295 9.43 9.53 -8.35
CA TYR A 295 9.60 8.63 -9.50
C TYR A 295 9.52 9.35 -10.84
N TRP A 296 9.51 10.68 -10.89
CA TRP A 296 9.38 11.47 -12.11
C TRP A 296 10.50 12.51 -12.30
N SER A 297 11.54 12.47 -11.46
CA SER A 297 12.68 13.40 -11.52
C SER A 297 13.68 13.08 -12.62
N ASP A 298 13.82 11.80 -12.94
CA ASP A 298 14.87 11.33 -13.84
C ASP A 298 14.36 11.31 -15.28
N LYS A 299 15.29 11.48 -16.22
CA LYS A 299 14.95 11.49 -17.64
C LYS A 299 14.83 10.09 -18.25
N GLN A 300 15.27 9.06 -17.54
CA GLN A 300 15.36 7.70 -18.06
C GLN A 300 15.03 6.65 -17.00
N TYR A 301 14.16 5.72 -17.37
CA TYR A 301 13.73 4.59 -16.56
C TYR A 301 13.75 3.32 -17.41
N GLY A 302 14.91 2.64 -17.46
CA GLY A 302 15.13 1.56 -18.41
C GLY A 302 15.00 2.05 -19.87
N PRO A 303 14.15 1.43 -20.71
CA PRO A 303 13.92 1.87 -22.09
C PRO A 303 12.95 3.07 -22.20
N ILE A 304 12.38 3.51 -21.09
CA ILE A 304 11.46 4.64 -21.05
C ILE A 304 12.25 5.94 -20.90
N ARG A 305 11.93 6.92 -21.73
CA ARG A 305 12.38 8.31 -21.58
C ARG A 305 11.22 9.17 -21.13
N LEU A 306 11.46 9.93 -20.07
CA LEU A 306 10.52 10.85 -19.49
C LEU A 306 11.02 12.28 -19.67
N GLU A 307 10.16 13.15 -20.16
CA GLU A 307 10.44 14.58 -20.28
C GLU A 307 9.41 15.36 -19.47
N PHE A 308 9.88 16.22 -18.58
CA PHE A 308 9.02 17.09 -17.80
C PHE A 308 8.58 18.28 -18.64
N LEU A 309 7.26 18.48 -18.77
CA LEU A 309 6.69 19.55 -19.59
C LEU A 309 6.27 20.75 -18.74
N SER A 310 5.49 20.51 -17.69
CA SER A 310 5.04 21.58 -16.80
C SER A 310 4.52 21.07 -15.46
N GLU A 311 4.51 21.95 -14.46
CA GLU A 311 3.80 21.78 -13.19
C GLU A 311 2.95 23.03 -12.92
N LYS A 312 1.71 22.82 -12.47
CA LYS A 312 0.80 23.90 -12.06
C LYS A 312 -0.11 23.44 -10.92
N ARG A 313 -0.70 24.39 -10.20
CA ARG A 313 -1.72 24.10 -9.18
C ARG A 313 -3.11 24.32 -9.78
N ALA A 314 -4.01 23.37 -9.54
CA ALA A 314 -5.43 23.48 -9.88
C ALA A 314 -6.27 23.49 -8.60
N SER A 315 -7.34 24.28 -8.60
CA SER A 315 -8.22 24.42 -7.44
C SER A 315 -9.07 23.16 -7.24
N LEU A 316 -9.28 22.79 -5.98
CA LEU A 316 -10.20 21.73 -5.58
C LEU A 316 -11.57 22.26 -5.11
N ASP A 317 -11.83 23.57 -5.24
CA ASP A 317 -13.12 24.17 -4.91
C ASP A 317 -14.17 23.85 -6.01
N PRO A 318 -15.24 23.07 -5.70
CA PRO A 318 -16.26 22.72 -6.67
C PRO A 318 -16.95 23.93 -7.30
N ALA A 319 -17.10 25.05 -6.57
CA ALA A 319 -17.72 26.25 -7.11
C ALA A 319 -16.86 26.88 -8.21
N LYS A 320 -15.54 26.94 -8.00
CA LYS A 320 -14.59 27.41 -9.02
C LYS A 320 -14.55 26.48 -10.23
N ILE A 321 -14.56 25.17 -9.99
CA ILE A 321 -14.58 24.16 -11.06
C ILE A 321 -15.86 24.31 -11.91
N LYS A 322 -17.03 24.46 -11.28
CA LYS A 322 -18.31 24.67 -11.97
C LYS A 322 -18.35 25.98 -12.76
N ARG A 323 -17.90 27.10 -12.17
CA ARG A 323 -17.84 28.41 -12.86
C ARG A 323 -16.95 28.35 -14.10
N HIS A 324 -15.76 27.76 -13.96
CA HIS A 324 -14.83 27.58 -15.08
C HIS A 324 -15.46 26.69 -16.19
N ARG A 325 -16.26 25.69 -15.83
CA ARG A 325 -17.00 24.87 -16.80
C ARG A 325 -18.07 25.67 -17.55
N GLN A 326 -18.80 26.54 -16.86
CA GLN A 326 -19.90 27.34 -17.41
C GLN A 326 -19.42 28.51 -18.27
N GLN A 327 -18.24 29.07 -17.98
CA GLN A 327 -17.64 30.17 -18.75
C GLN A 327 -17.03 29.75 -20.09
N ARG A 328 -17.17 28.48 -20.50
CA ARG A 328 -16.79 28.05 -21.86
C ARG A 328 -17.72 28.72 -22.88
N PRO A 329 -17.19 29.50 -23.85
CA PRO A 329 -18.01 29.96 -24.97
C PRO A 329 -18.52 28.74 -25.75
N SER A 330 -19.81 28.73 -26.07
CA SER A 330 -20.41 27.74 -26.96
C SER A 330 -19.81 27.89 -28.36
N VAL A 331 -19.35 26.76 -28.90
CA VAL A 331 -19.15 26.47 -30.34
C VAL A 331 -18.52 27.60 -31.18
N GLY A 332 -17.18 27.60 -31.31
CA GLY A 332 -16.54 28.38 -32.37
C GLY A 332 -15.07 28.79 -32.18
N ALA A 333 -14.52 28.75 -30.96
CA ALA A 333 -13.13 29.16 -30.74
C ALA A 333 -12.14 28.03 -31.07
N ARG A 334 -11.13 28.36 -31.88
CA ARG A 334 -10.04 27.49 -32.34
C ARG A 334 -9.49 26.62 -31.19
N LYS A 335 -9.49 25.30 -31.37
CA LYS A 335 -8.88 24.33 -30.45
C LYS A 335 -7.38 24.62 -30.38
N SER A 336 -6.94 25.33 -29.34
CA SER A 336 -5.53 25.39 -28.96
C SER A 336 -5.04 23.97 -28.66
N THR A 337 -3.80 23.67 -29.03
CA THR A 337 -3.09 22.41 -28.73
C THR A 337 -2.78 22.22 -27.24
N ASP A 338 -3.13 23.18 -26.38
CA ASP A 338 -3.03 23.04 -24.94
C ASP A 338 -4.08 22.05 -24.40
N GLY A 339 -3.61 20.98 -23.75
CA GLY A 339 -4.43 19.92 -23.14
C GLY A 339 -5.43 20.42 -22.06
N ALA A 340 -6.07 19.47 -21.34
CA ALA A 340 -7.14 19.75 -20.36
C ALA A 340 -7.07 21.12 -19.65
N ILE A 341 -8.08 21.95 -19.87
CA ILE A 341 -8.23 23.24 -19.17
C ILE A 341 -8.81 22.96 -17.77
N LEU A 342 -7.91 22.75 -16.82
CA LEU A 342 -8.21 22.59 -15.39
C LEU A 342 -8.48 23.95 -14.75
N ALA A 343 -9.37 24.00 -13.75
CA ALA A 343 -9.64 25.23 -13.01
C ALA A 343 -8.37 25.68 -12.28
N ARG A 344 -7.71 26.71 -12.81
CA ARG A 344 -6.45 27.25 -12.27
C ARG A 344 -6.73 28.02 -10.99
N ILE A 345 -5.70 28.14 -10.16
CA ILE A 345 -5.71 29.10 -9.06
C ILE A 345 -5.24 30.42 -9.66
N ASP A 346 -6.13 31.41 -9.78
CA ASP A 346 -5.78 32.74 -10.25
C ASP A 346 -4.82 33.39 -9.24
N THR A 347 -3.58 33.62 -9.68
CA THR A 347 -2.54 34.29 -8.87
C THR A 347 -2.70 35.81 -8.85
N THR A 348 -3.65 36.38 -9.60
CA THR A 348 -3.75 37.82 -9.90
C THR A 348 -4.85 38.57 -9.18
N THR A 349 -5.74 37.93 -8.41
CA THR A 349 -6.85 38.63 -7.72
C THR A 349 -7.15 38.03 -6.35
N SER A 350 -6.48 38.57 -5.32
CA SER A 350 -7.01 38.84 -3.96
C SER A 350 -5.85 38.92 -2.95
N GLU A 351 -5.51 40.12 -2.51
CA GLU A 351 -4.54 40.40 -1.44
C GLU A 351 -5.12 40.19 -0.02
N SER A 352 -6.29 39.56 0.13
CA SER A 352 -7.03 39.55 1.41
C SER A 352 -7.49 38.17 1.90
N ALA A 353 -7.04 37.07 1.28
CA ALA A 353 -7.17 35.73 1.85
C ALA A 353 -5.78 35.06 1.83
N SER A 354 -5.36 34.46 2.94
CA SER A 354 -4.10 33.72 3.06
C SER A 354 -3.95 32.76 1.88
N LYS A 355 -2.99 33.04 0.99
CA LYS A 355 -2.72 32.27 -0.23
C LYS A 355 -2.46 30.78 0.04
N ASP A 356 -2.17 30.41 1.29
CA ASP A 356 -1.90 29.03 1.74
C ASP A 356 -3.14 28.20 2.09
N ASP A 357 -4.34 28.79 2.20
CA ASP A 357 -5.50 28.08 2.78
C ASP A 357 -6.46 27.49 1.73
N GLN A 358 -6.22 27.72 0.43
CA GLN A 358 -7.08 27.17 -0.62
C GLN A 358 -6.65 25.75 -1.00
N PRO A 359 -7.56 24.76 -0.97
CA PRO A 359 -7.23 23.38 -1.32
C PRO A 359 -6.90 23.26 -2.81
N TYR A 360 -5.80 22.57 -3.10
CA TYR A 360 -5.29 22.43 -4.46
C TYR A 360 -4.80 21.02 -4.76
N VAL A 361 -4.72 20.71 -6.05
CA VAL A 361 -4.03 19.55 -6.59
C VAL A 361 -2.86 20.03 -7.45
N ILE A 362 -1.71 19.40 -7.30
CA ILE A 362 -0.55 19.65 -8.17
C ILE A 362 -0.75 18.83 -9.44
N VAL A 363 -0.64 19.49 -10.58
CA VAL A 363 -0.83 18.91 -11.90
C VAL A 363 0.50 18.94 -12.62
N ARG A 364 1.08 17.78 -12.91
CA ARG A 364 2.28 17.65 -13.74
C ARG A 364 1.93 17.09 -15.10
N LYS A 365 2.53 17.65 -16.14
CA LYS A 365 2.50 17.13 -17.51
C LYS A 365 3.86 16.56 -17.85
N LEU A 366 3.87 15.32 -18.32
CA LEU A 366 5.07 14.56 -18.63
C LEU A 366 4.92 13.98 -20.04
N ALA A 367 5.97 14.03 -20.83
CA ALA A 367 6.07 13.36 -22.12
C ALA A 367 6.77 12.01 -21.94
N LEU A 368 6.12 10.95 -22.40
CA LEU A 368 6.58 9.57 -22.28
C LEU A 368 6.87 9.00 -23.67
N ARG A 369 8.08 8.48 -23.88
CA ARG A 369 8.45 7.73 -25.09
C ARG A 369 9.23 6.47 -24.72
N HIS A 370 9.19 5.47 -25.59
CA HIS A 370 9.90 4.21 -25.41
C HIS A 370 10.97 4.04 -26.49
N GLU A 371 12.22 3.82 -26.09
CA GLU A 371 13.36 3.73 -27.03
C GLU A 371 13.27 2.53 -27.98
N GLY A 372 12.72 1.40 -27.50
CA GLY A 372 12.45 0.23 -28.33
C GLY A 372 11.29 0.39 -29.34
N TYR A 373 10.50 1.46 -29.24
CA TYR A 373 9.36 1.73 -30.13
C TYR A 373 9.45 3.17 -30.67
N PRO A 374 10.50 3.51 -31.44
CA PRO A 374 10.80 4.90 -31.82
C PRO A 374 9.73 5.52 -32.74
N PHE A 375 8.93 4.70 -33.41
CA PHE A 375 7.85 5.15 -34.31
C PHE A 375 6.49 5.23 -33.60
N GLU A 376 6.38 4.72 -32.37
CA GLU A 376 5.17 4.94 -31.59
C GLU A 376 5.08 6.39 -31.14
N ARG A 377 3.85 6.91 -31.12
CA ARG A 377 3.61 8.30 -30.73
C ARG A 377 4.01 8.50 -29.26
N MET A 378 4.67 9.61 -29.00
CA MET A 378 4.90 10.11 -27.65
C MET A 378 3.56 10.31 -26.94
N ARG A 379 3.50 9.93 -25.67
CA ARG A 379 2.29 9.95 -24.86
C ARG A 379 2.41 11.05 -23.83
N GLU A 380 1.44 11.95 -23.79
CA GLU A 380 1.33 12.92 -22.70
C GLU A 380 0.67 12.26 -21.49
N ILE A 381 1.36 12.27 -20.36
CA ILE A 381 0.91 11.76 -19.07
C ILE A 381 0.61 12.94 -18.16
N THR A 382 -0.57 12.92 -17.55
CA THR A 382 -0.97 13.89 -16.54
C THR A 382 -0.95 13.25 -15.17
N GLN A 383 -0.11 13.75 -14.28
CA GLN A 383 -0.08 13.33 -12.89
C GLN A 383 -0.82 14.37 -12.03
N LEU A 384 -1.75 13.91 -11.19
CA LEU A 384 -2.51 14.69 -10.24
C LEU A 384 -2.09 14.28 -8.83
N GLN A 385 -1.33 15.13 -8.14
CA GLN A 385 -0.89 14.89 -6.76
C GLN A 385 -1.73 15.71 -5.78
N TYR A 386 -2.43 15.02 -4.89
CA TYR A 386 -3.12 15.59 -3.74
C TYR A 386 -2.37 15.23 -2.46
N SER A 387 -1.61 16.21 -1.94
CA SER A 387 -0.69 16.02 -0.81
C SER A 387 -1.31 16.25 0.56
N SER A 388 -2.53 16.79 0.64
CA SER A 388 -3.21 17.13 1.90
C SER A 388 -4.11 15.99 2.42
N TRP A 389 -3.91 14.77 1.95
CA TRP A 389 -4.56 13.57 2.50
C TRP A 389 -3.58 12.86 3.45
N PRO A 390 -3.83 12.86 4.77
CA PRO A 390 -2.97 12.17 5.73
C PRO A 390 -3.19 10.65 5.70
N ASP A 391 -2.14 9.88 5.95
CA ASP A 391 -2.27 8.44 6.09
C ASP A 391 -3.15 8.09 7.29
N PHE A 392 -3.98 7.06 7.15
CA PHE A 392 -4.96 6.62 8.16
C PHE A 392 -6.01 7.68 8.54
N GLY A 393 -6.08 8.79 7.82
CA GLY A 393 -7.08 9.85 8.01
C GLY A 393 -7.95 10.07 6.78
N ALA A 394 -8.70 11.17 6.83
CA ALA A 394 -9.53 11.65 5.74
C ALA A 394 -9.12 13.08 5.36
N PRO A 395 -9.46 13.55 4.14
CA PRO A 395 -9.28 14.95 3.78
C PRO A 395 -9.99 15.86 4.78
N ALA A 396 -9.41 17.04 5.04
CA ALA A 396 -9.98 18.02 5.97
C ALA A 396 -11.44 18.39 5.64
N HIS A 397 -11.80 18.40 4.36
CA HIS A 397 -13.16 18.66 3.90
C HIS A 397 -13.55 17.74 2.72
N PRO A 398 -14.77 17.15 2.71
CA PRO A 398 -15.20 16.21 1.66
C PRO A 398 -15.24 16.83 0.26
N ALA A 399 -15.41 18.15 0.16
CA ALA A 399 -15.37 18.85 -1.12
C ALA A 399 -14.01 18.72 -1.85
N HIS A 400 -12.90 18.51 -1.12
CA HIS A 400 -11.59 18.35 -1.75
C HIS A 400 -11.52 17.08 -2.58
N LEU A 401 -12.10 15.98 -2.08
CA LEU A 401 -12.20 14.73 -2.81
C LEU A 401 -13.08 14.89 -4.05
N LEU A 402 -14.23 15.57 -3.91
CA LEU A 402 -15.11 15.83 -5.06
C LEU A 402 -14.39 16.68 -6.12
N GLY A 403 -13.71 17.75 -5.72
CA GLY A 403 -12.91 18.56 -6.63
C GLY A 403 -11.82 17.76 -7.32
N LEU A 404 -11.16 16.84 -6.62
CA LEU A 404 -10.11 15.99 -7.18
C LEU A 404 -10.69 15.04 -8.24
N VAL A 405 -11.85 14.44 -7.95
CA VAL A 405 -12.59 13.62 -8.92
C VAL A 405 -12.97 14.47 -10.13
N GLU A 406 -13.53 15.67 -9.96
CA GLU A 406 -13.92 16.53 -11.08
C GLU A 406 -12.72 16.93 -11.96
N GLN A 407 -11.56 17.24 -11.35
CA GLN A 407 -10.33 17.54 -12.06
C GLN A 407 -9.79 16.31 -12.81
N CYS A 408 -9.75 15.13 -12.16
CA CYS A 408 -9.35 13.87 -12.79
C CYS A 408 -10.23 13.55 -14.01
N GLU A 409 -11.54 13.65 -13.84
CA GLU A 409 -12.52 13.46 -14.91
C GLU A 409 -12.34 14.46 -16.05
N ALA A 410 -11.95 15.70 -15.75
CA ALA A 410 -11.65 16.69 -16.79
C ALA A 410 -10.40 16.34 -17.60
N VAL A 411 -9.37 15.78 -16.96
CA VAL A 411 -8.19 15.24 -17.65
C VAL A 411 -8.56 14.04 -18.50
N VAL A 412 -9.24 13.04 -17.93
CA VAL A 412 -9.63 11.81 -18.64
C VAL A 412 -10.40 12.14 -19.92
N ARG A 413 -11.44 12.97 -19.84
CA ARG A 413 -12.21 13.39 -21.02
C ARG A 413 -11.39 14.09 -22.09
N SER A 414 -10.39 14.87 -21.70
CA SER A 414 -9.49 15.52 -22.67
C SER A 414 -8.64 14.50 -23.43
N THR A 415 -8.28 13.38 -22.77
CA THR A 415 -7.42 12.34 -23.33
C THR A 415 -8.20 11.28 -24.12
N THR A 416 -9.44 10.98 -23.74
CA THR A 416 -10.32 10.01 -24.42
C THR A 416 -11.23 10.67 -25.45
N HIS A 417 -11.25 12.00 -25.52
CA HIS A 417 -12.20 12.78 -26.32
C HIS A 417 -13.69 12.47 -26.02
N SER A 418 -14.02 12.00 -24.80
CA SER A 418 -15.38 11.65 -24.40
C SER A 418 -16.23 12.86 -23.99
N SER A 419 -17.55 12.77 -24.25
CA SER A 419 -18.55 13.77 -23.85
C SER A 419 -18.91 13.68 -22.36
N LEU A 420 -19.55 14.73 -21.82
CA LEU A 420 -20.03 14.76 -20.43
C LEU A 420 -21.24 13.86 -20.17
N THR A 421 -22.03 13.60 -21.20
CA THR A 421 -23.32 12.92 -21.10
C THR A 421 -23.22 11.44 -21.47
N GLU A 422 -22.06 10.98 -21.92
CA GLU A 422 -21.85 9.63 -22.42
C GLU A 422 -20.93 8.86 -21.48
N PRO A 423 -21.14 7.54 -21.32
CA PRO A 423 -20.21 6.70 -20.58
C PRO A 423 -18.84 6.67 -21.29
N ASP A 424 -17.78 6.50 -20.50
CA ASP A 424 -16.45 6.26 -21.07
C ASP A 424 -16.46 5.00 -21.96
N PRO A 425 -15.62 4.93 -23.01
CA PRO A 425 -15.56 3.75 -23.86
C PRO A 425 -15.11 2.53 -23.03
N PRO A 426 -15.64 1.31 -23.30
CA PRO A 426 -15.28 0.09 -22.57
C PRO A 426 -13.77 -0.20 -22.52
N GLU A 427 -13.06 0.23 -23.55
CA GLU A 427 -11.62 0.04 -23.73
C GLU A 427 -10.79 1.27 -23.33
N ALA A 428 -11.36 2.24 -22.60
CA ALA A 428 -10.61 3.40 -22.11
C ALA A 428 -9.39 2.99 -21.27
N PRO A 429 -8.19 3.54 -21.49
CA PRO A 429 -7.01 3.17 -20.71
C PRO A 429 -7.23 3.37 -19.20
N PRO A 430 -6.66 2.50 -18.34
CA PRO A 430 -6.85 2.59 -16.90
C PRO A 430 -6.19 3.84 -16.31
N ILE A 431 -6.85 4.40 -15.29
CA ILE A 431 -6.29 5.45 -14.44
C ILE A 431 -5.45 4.78 -13.36
N VAL A 432 -4.17 5.14 -13.25
CA VAL A 432 -3.31 4.62 -12.18
C VAL A 432 -3.53 5.48 -10.93
N VAL A 433 -3.82 4.83 -9.81
CA VAL A 433 -4.04 5.49 -8.52
C VAL A 433 -3.10 4.87 -7.51
N HIS A 434 -2.35 5.70 -6.79
CA HIS A 434 -1.50 5.25 -5.68
C HIS A 434 -1.53 6.22 -4.50
N CYS A 435 -1.29 5.65 -3.33
CA CYS A 435 -0.92 6.35 -2.10
C CYS A 435 0.44 5.82 -1.65
N SER A 436 0.77 5.89 -0.36
CA SER A 436 1.99 5.29 0.19
C SER A 436 2.14 3.83 -0.23
#